data_AF-A0AB34UEM4-F1
#
_entry.id   AF-A0AB34UEM4-F1
#
_cell.length_a   1.000
_cell.length_b   1.000
_cell.length_c   1.000
_cell.angle_alpha   90.00
_cell.angle_beta   90.00
_cell.angle_gamma   90.00
#
_symmetry.space_group_name_H-M   'P 1'
#
loop_
_entity.id
_entity.type
_entity.pdbx_description
1 polymer ?
#
loop_
_entity_poly.entity_id
_entity_poly.type
_entity_poly.pdbx_seq_one_letter_code
_entity_poly.pdbx_strand_id
1 'polypeptide(L)'
;MDLPFPLLPCTENHEPTLFLRHRRMLRAVVMHAEAWFPLEDIARLMGKRLDERNTRKLDADQRRTAWLLTHGEWQKCLLISESAVFALLIHHYIPENRALRRWLTQDVLPALSARAFDINNDGPTHCQMQWQGTTLSTLQWRGDIWVKLRDMPEIVQVQTTGKKDGWLKRLKLLGKRAA
;
A
#
# COMPACT_ATOMS: atom_id res chain seq x y z
N MET A 1 -5.01 13.59 -32.81
CA MET A 1 -3.57 13.91 -32.68
C MET A 1 -3.23 13.70 -31.22
N ASP A 2 -3.03 12.43 -30.86
CA ASP A 2 -2.71 12.02 -29.49
C ASP A 2 -1.29 12.47 -29.18
N LEU A 3 -1.13 13.29 -28.14
CA LEU A 3 0.18 13.72 -27.68
C LEU A 3 0.96 12.49 -27.16
N PRO A 4 2.19 12.23 -27.62
CA PRO A 4 3.03 11.22 -27.01
C PRO A 4 3.50 11.80 -25.69
N PHE A 5 3.03 11.24 -24.57
CA PHE A 5 3.65 11.52 -23.28
C PHE A 5 5.16 11.29 -23.39
N PRO A 6 6.02 12.25 -23.03
CA PRO A 6 7.44 11.97 -22.89
C PRO A 6 7.55 11.00 -21.72
N LEU A 7 7.93 9.75 -22.00
CA LEU A 7 8.33 8.80 -20.98
C LEU A 7 9.53 9.44 -20.27
N LEU A 8 9.29 10.03 -19.10
CA LEU A 8 10.36 10.44 -18.19
C LEU A 8 11.32 9.26 -18.10
N PRO A 9 12.65 9.47 -18.16
CA PRO A 9 13.59 8.40 -17.85
C PRO A 9 13.18 7.87 -16.47
N CYS A 10 12.85 6.58 -16.39
CA CYS A 10 12.42 5.97 -15.13
C CYS A 10 13.55 6.17 -14.11
N THR A 11 13.44 7.17 -13.25
CA THR A 11 14.40 7.52 -12.18
C THR A 11 14.02 6.86 -10.85
N GLU A 12 12.95 6.07 -10.86
CA GLU A 12 12.45 5.34 -9.71
C GLU A 12 13.36 4.14 -9.42
N ASN A 13 14.20 4.37 -8.42
CA ASN A 13 15.12 3.41 -7.84
C ASN A 13 14.45 2.79 -6.61
N HIS A 14 14.28 1.48 -6.60
CA HIS A 14 13.70 0.76 -5.48
C HIS A 14 14.64 -0.32 -4.93
N GLU A 15 14.69 -0.39 -3.59
CA GLU A 15 15.33 -1.50 -2.90
C GLU A 15 14.32 -2.65 -2.72
N PRO A 16 14.57 -3.83 -3.32
CA PRO A 16 13.63 -4.92 -3.27
C PRO A 16 13.71 -5.70 -1.95
N THR A 17 12.55 -6.11 -1.45
CA THR A 17 12.46 -7.16 -0.44
C THR A 17 12.69 -8.51 -1.11
N LEU A 18 13.50 -9.37 -0.48
CA LEU A 18 13.91 -10.65 -1.04
C LEU A 18 13.13 -11.79 -0.38
N PHE A 19 12.51 -12.63 -1.20
CA PHE A 19 11.85 -13.86 -0.78
C PHE A 19 12.56 -15.06 -1.40
N LEU A 20 12.63 -16.17 -0.68
CA LEU A 20 13.31 -17.38 -1.15
C LEU A 20 12.33 -18.55 -1.25
N ARG A 21 12.29 -19.20 -2.42
CA ARG A 21 11.51 -20.42 -2.64
C ARG A 21 12.31 -21.42 -3.47
N HIS A 22 12.52 -22.62 -2.94
CA HIS A 22 13.25 -23.71 -3.62
C HIS A 22 14.58 -23.26 -4.27
N ARG A 23 15.39 -22.50 -3.53
CA ARG A 23 16.67 -21.91 -3.98
C ARG A 23 16.54 -20.89 -5.13
N ARG A 24 15.33 -20.41 -5.41
CA ARG A 24 15.07 -19.31 -6.35
C ARG A 24 14.65 -18.08 -5.54
N MET A 25 15.31 -16.96 -5.83
CA MET A 25 15.02 -15.69 -5.19
C MET A 25 13.91 -14.96 -5.97
N LEU A 26 12.99 -14.33 -5.23
CA LEU A 26 11.99 -13.42 -5.74
C LEU A 26 12.23 -12.06 -5.11
N ARG A 27 12.54 -11.08 -5.96
CA ARG A 27 12.53 -9.67 -5.58
C ARG A 27 11.11 -9.15 -5.63
N ALA A 28 10.73 -8.35 -4.64
CA ALA A 28 9.43 -7.71 -4.58
C ALA A 28 9.56 -6.28 -4.07
N VAL A 29 8.75 -5.38 -4.63
CA VAL A 29 8.71 -3.97 -4.25
C VAL A 29 7.26 -3.59 -4.02
N VAL A 30 7.00 -2.75 -3.02
CA VAL A 30 5.70 -2.12 -2.85
C VAL A 30 5.75 -0.74 -3.48
N MET A 31 4.86 -0.48 -4.45
CA MET A 31 4.70 0.82 -5.08
C MET A 31 3.22 1.18 -5.11
N HIS A 32 2.87 2.39 -4.68
CA HIS A 32 1.48 2.87 -4.66
C HIS A 32 0.52 1.92 -3.93
N ALA A 33 0.96 1.35 -2.80
CA ALA A 33 0.22 0.36 -2.01
C ALA A 33 -0.09 -0.99 -2.72
N GLU A 34 0.51 -1.25 -3.89
CA GLU A 34 0.43 -2.54 -4.59
C GLU A 34 1.80 -3.23 -4.60
N ALA A 35 1.80 -4.56 -4.67
CA ALA A 35 3.01 -5.37 -4.82
C ALA A 35 3.43 -5.51 -6.29
N TRP A 36 4.73 -5.37 -6.54
CA TRP A 36 5.34 -5.43 -7.86
C TRP A 36 6.54 -6.37 -7.85
N PHE A 37 6.68 -7.13 -8.94
CA PHE A 37 7.67 -8.19 -9.06
C PHE A 37 8.39 -8.10 -10.40
N PRO A 38 9.71 -8.37 -10.47
CA PRO A 38 10.39 -8.51 -11.74
C PRO A 38 9.84 -9.69 -12.53
N LEU A 39 9.53 -9.45 -13.81
CA LEU A 39 9.06 -10.49 -14.73
C LEU A 39 10.01 -11.69 -14.74
N GLU A 40 11.32 -11.43 -14.74
CA GLU A 40 12.36 -12.46 -14.79
C GLU A 40 12.33 -13.41 -13.60
N ASP A 41 12.00 -12.92 -12.41
CA ASP A 41 11.96 -13.73 -11.19
C ASP A 41 10.72 -14.61 -11.19
N ILE A 42 9.58 -14.07 -11.64
CA ILE A 42 8.34 -14.82 -11.82
C ILE A 42 8.49 -15.87 -12.92
N ALA A 43 9.10 -15.53 -14.06
CA ALA A 43 9.42 -16.46 -15.14
C ALA A 43 10.29 -17.63 -14.63
N ARG A 44 11.34 -17.30 -13.86
CA ARG A 44 12.20 -18.29 -13.21
C ARG A 44 11.42 -19.17 -12.24
N LEU A 45 10.52 -18.61 -11.42
CA LEU A 45 9.70 -19.41 -10.49
C LEU A 45 8.68 -20.30 -11.19
N MET A 46 8.08 -19.82 -12.28
CA MET A 46 7.15 -20.59 -13.12
C MET A 46 7.87 -21.67 -13.95
N GLY A 47 9.20 -21.63 -14.06
CA GLY A 47 9.97 -22.52 -14.92
C GLY A 47 9.72 -22.31 -16.42
N LYS A 48 9.22 -21.12 -16.80
CA LYS A 48 8.84 -20.78 -18.18
C LYS A 48 9.44 -19.44 -18.57
N ARG A 49 9.99 -19.34 -19.78
CA ARG A 49 10.44 -18.04 -20.32
C ARG A 49 9.23 -17.18 -20.65
N LEU A 50 9.18 -16.00 -20.05
CA LEU A 50 8.15 -14.99 -20.32
C LEU A 50 8.78 -13.91 -21.19
N ASP A 51 8.45 -13.93 -22.48
CA ASP A 51 8.94 -12.93 -23.44
C ASP A 51 8.00 -11.72 -23.51
N GLU A 52 8.42 -10.67 -24.21
CA GLU A 52 7.59 -9.47 -24.46
C GLU A 52 6.21 -9.80 -25.04
N ARG A 53 6.10 -10.86 -25.84
CA ARG A 53 4.81 -11.26 -26.42
C ARG A 53 3.79 -11.67 -25.35
N ASN A 54 4.27 -12.26 -24.25
CA ASN A 54 3.41 -12.64 -23.13
C ASN A 54 2.99 -11.42 -22.32
N THR A 55 3.89 -10.42 -22.18
CA THR A 55 3.58 -9.18 -21.48
C THR A 55 2.72 -8.21 -22.29
N ARG A 56 2.66 -8.34 -23.63
CA ARG A 56 1.72 -7.58 -24.47
C ARG A 56 0.26 -7.91 -24.23
N LYS A 57 -0.04 -9.05 -23.62
CA LYS A 57 -1.41 -9.43 -23.21
C LYS A 57 -1.82 -8.77 -21.89
N LEU A 58 -0.88 -8.18 -21.17
CA LEU A 58 -1.13 -7.44 -19.95
C LEU A 58 -1.47 -6.00 -20.29
N ASP A 59 -2.32 -5.41 -19.45
CA ASP A 59 -2.70 -4.02 -19.58
C ASP A 59 -1.51 -3.09 -19.27
N ALA A 60 -1.62 -1.82 -19.67
CA ALA A 60 -0.52 -0.86 -19.54
C ALA A 60 -0.20 -0.50 -18.07
N ASP A 61 -1.19 -0.57 -17.18
CA ASP A 61 -1.09 -0.38 -15.73
C ASP A 61 -0.44 -1.57 -15.02
N GLN A 62 -0.54 -2.76 -15.61
CA GLN A 62 -0.02 -4.01 -15.06
C GLN A 62 1.49 -4.21 -15.24
N ARG A 63 2.13 -3.35 -16.02
CA ARG A 63 3.56 -3.43 -16.35
C ARG A 63 4.22 -2.07 -16.19
N ARG A 64 5.39 -2.04 -15.56
CA ARG A 64 6.16 -0.82 -15.35
C ARG A 64 7.63 -1.13 -15.46
N THR A 65 8.43 -0.21 -16.00
CA THR A 65 9.89 -0.34 -15.98
C THR A 65 10.45 0.49 -14.84
N ALA A 66 11.30 -0.11 -14.00
CA ALA A 66 11.93 0.58 -12.87
C ALA A 66 13.34 0.03 -12.63
N TRP A 67 14.14 0.74 -11.84
CA TRP A 67 15.47 0.29 -11.45
C TRP A 67 15.42 -0.39 -10.08
N LEU A 68 15.97 -1.60 -10.02
CA LEU A 68 16.08 -2.37 -8.78
C LEU A 68 17.52 -2.55 -8.38
N LEU A 69 17.80 -2.36 -7.08
CA LEU A 69 19.09 -2.70 -6.52
C LEU A 69 19.24 -4.23 -6.46
N THR A 70 20.22 -4.76 -7.19
CA THR A 70 20.50 -6.19 -7.28
C THR A 70 22.00 -6.42 -7.08
N HIS A 71 22.37 -7.11 -6.00
CA HIS A 71 23.77 -7.38 -5.65
C HIS A 71 24.69 -6.13 -5.63
N GLY A 72 24.14 -4.98 -5.20
CA GLY A 72 24.88 -3.71 -5.13
C GLY A 72 24.87 -2.89 -6.42
N GLU A 73 24.29 -3.41 -7.51
CA GLU A 73 24.16 -2.70 -8.78
C GLU A 73 22.70 -2.38 -9.09
N TRP A 74 22.45 -1.20 -9.65
CA TRP A 74 21.14 -0.81 -10.13
C TRP A 74 20.89 -1.44 -11.50
N GLN A 75 19.85 -2.26 -11.59
CA GLN A 75 19.47 -2.94 -12.83
C GLN A 75 18.07 -2.50 -13.26
N LYS A 76 17.94 -2.15 -14.54
CA LYS A 76 16.65 -1.81 -15.15
C LYS A 76 15.86 -3.10 -15.38
N CYS A 77 14.71 -3.23 -14.73
CA CYS A 77 13.86 -4.41 -14.82
C CYS A 77 12.44 -4.05 -15.26
N LEU A 78 11.80 -4.96 -16.00
CA LEU A 78 10.36 -4.91 -16.20
C LEU A 78 9.66 -5.51 -14.99
N LEU A 79 8.94 -4.67 -14.26
CA LEU A 79 8.09 -5.03 -13.15
C LEU A 79 6.68 -5.31 -13.65
N ILE A 80 6.04 -6.29 -13.02
CA ILE A 80 4.66 -6.65 -13.21
C ILE A 80 3.93 -6.56 -11.87
N SER A 81 2.70 -6.07 -11.91
CA SER A 81 1.85 -5.92 -10.73
C SER A 81 1.37 -7.27 -10.19
N GLU A 82 0.79 -7.27 -8.99
CA GLU A 82 0.15 -8.45 -8.41
C GLU A 82 -0.91 -9.05 -9.35
N SER A 83 -1.80 -8.20 -9.87
CA SER A 83 -2.86 -8.61 -10.79
C SER A 83 -2.29 -9.25 -12.07
N ALA A 84 -1.20 -8.69 -12.60
CA ALA A 84 -0.50 -9.22 -13.77
C ALA A 84 0.11 -10.61 -13.52
N VAL A 85 0.70 -10.84 -12.35
CA VAL A 85 1.25 -12.15 -11.97
C VAL A 85 0.15 -13.21 -11.99
N PHE A 86 -1.01 -12.92 -11.41
CA PHE A 86 -2.13 -13.86 -11.42
C PHE A 86 -2.69 -14.08 -12.83
N ALA A 87 -2.80 -13.03 -13.64
CA ALA A 87 -3.19 -13.16 -15.04
C ALA A 87 -2.23 -14.10 -15.81
N LEU A 88 -0.93 -13.96 -15.61
CA LEU A 88 0.08 -14.83 -16.24
C LEU A 88 -0.01 -16.28 -15.77
N LEU A 89 -0.28 -16.52 -14.48
CA LEU A 89 -0.48 -17.86 -13.93
C LEU A 89 -1.73 -18.54 -14.51
N ILE A 90 -2.79 -17.78 -14.79
CA ILE A 90 -4.02 -18.29 -15.40
C ILE A 90 -3.80 -18.57 -16.88
N HIS A 91 -3.21 -17.63 -17.62
CA HIS A 91 -2.93 -17.80 -19.05
C HIS A 91 -1.94 -18.93 -19.34
N HIS A 92 -1.01 -19.19 -18.43
CA HIS A 92 -0.01 -20.25 -18.53
C HIS A 92 -0.23 -21.28 -17.44
N TYR A 93 -1.33 -22.03 -17.58
CA TYR A 93 -1.66 -23.09 -16.65
C TYR A 93 -0.59 -24.18 -16.65
N ILE A 94 0.14 -24.25 -15.54
CA ILE A 94 1.11 -25.29 -15.22
C ILE A 94 0.70 -25.80 -13.83
N PRO A 95 0.38 -27.09 -13.65
CA PRO A 95 -0.16 -27.59 -12.39
C PRO A 95 0.79 -27.38 -11.21
N GLU A 96 2.11 -27.43 -11.44
CA GLU A 96 3.15 -27.15 -10.46
C GLU A 96 3.09 -25.70 -9.94
N ASN A 97 2.58 -24.76 -10.74
CA ASN A 97 2.41 -23.36 -10.35
C ASN A 97 1.26 -23.14 -9.36
N ARG A 98 0.44 -24.16 -9.05
CA ARG A 98 -0.55 -24.06 -7.96
C ARG A 98 0.12 -23.82 -6.61
N ALA A 99 1.28 -24.44 -6.38
CA ALA A 99 2.08 -24.22 -5.18
C ALA A 99 2.70 -22.82 -5.17
N LEU A 100 3.15 -22.33 -6.34
CA LEU A 100 3.63 -20.95 -6.49
C LEU A 100 2.53 -19.93 -6.17
N ARG A 101 1.32 -20.12 -6.71
CA ARG A 101 0.17 -19.24 -6.43
C ARG A 101 -0.13 -19.18 -4.93
N ARG A 102 -0.17 -20.35 -4.26
CA ARG A 102 -0.42 -20.43 -2.82
C ARG A 102 0.65 -19.69 -2.02
N TRP A 103 1.91 -19.92 -2.33
CA TRP A 103 3.04 -19.25 -1.67
C TRP A 103 3.00 -17.72 -1.87
N LEU A 104 2.68 -17.25 -3.07
CA LEU A 104 2.53 -15.81 -3.33
C LEU A 104 1.40 -15.22 -2.45
N THR A 105 0.22 -15.86 -2.43
CA THR A 105 -0.94 -15.35 -1.70
C THR A 105 -0.81 -15.46 -0.18
N GLN A 106 -0.15 -16.50 0.33
CA GLN A 106 -0.12 -16.80 1.77
C GLN A 106 1.13 -16.25 2.47
N ASP A 107 2.27 -16.21 1.77
CA ASP A 107 3.54 -15.82 2.39
C ASP A 107 4.02 -14.47 1.88
N VAL A 108 4.09 -14.29 0.56
CA VAL A 108 4.73 -13.10 -0.04
C VAL A 108 3.86 -11.85 0.10
N LEU A 109 2.61 -11.89 -0.36
CA LEU A 109 1.74 -10.72 -0.35
C LEU A 109 1.44 -10.24 1.09
N PRO A 110 1.08 -11.11 2.06
CA PRO A 110 0.86 -10.65 3.43
C PRO A 110 2.11 -10.04 4.05
N ALA A 111 3.29 -10.59 3.80
CA ALA A 111 4.55 -10.03 4.29
C ALA A 111 4.84 -8.64 3.67
N LEU A 112 4.52 -8.45 2.39
CA LEU A 112 4.65 -7.16 1.72
C LEU A 112 3.64 -6.14 2.25
N SER A 113 2.38 -6.53 2.46
CA SER A 113 1.35 -5.65 3.01
C SER A 113 1.66 -5.22 4.44
N ALA A 114 2.12 -6.14 5.29
CA ALA A 114 2.55 -5.81 6.65
C ALA A 114 3.71 -4.81 6.63
N ARG A 115 4.71 -5.03 5.76
CA ARG A 115 5.84 -4.10 5.63
C ARG A 115 5.44 -2.74 5.04
N ALA A 116 4.49 -2.71 4.11
CA ALA A 116 3.94 -1.47 3.59
C ALA A 116 3.21 -0.67 4.68
N PHE A 117 2.55 -1.34 5.61
CA PHE A 117 1.92 -0.72 6.76
C PHE A 117 2.97 -0.11 7.70
N ASP A 118 4.06 -0.83 7.97
CA ASP A 118 5.16 -0.34 8.82
C ASP A 118 5.87 0.88 8.21
N ILE A 119 6.14 0.85 6.89
CA ILE A 119 6.82 1.96 6.18
C ILE A 119 5.93 3.21 6.11
N ASN A 120 4.61 3.03 5.98
CA ASN A 120 3.69 4.16 5.91
C ASN A 120 3.25 4.68 7.29
N ASN A 121 3.57 3.98 8.39
CA ASN A 121 3.14 4.28 9.77
C ASN A 121 1.74 4.91 9.87
N ASP A 122 0.83 4.45 9.00
CA ASP A 122 -0.52 4.98 8.83
C ASP A 122 -1.49 4.16 9.68
N GLY A 123 -0.94 3.45 10.66
CA GLY A 123 -1.68 2.64 11.61
C GLY A 123 -2.22 3.48 12.76
N PRO A 124 -3.40 3.14 13.28
CA PRO A 124 -3.91 3.76 14.49
C PRO A 124 -2.96 3.49 15.66
N THR A 125 -2.18 4.49 16.05
CA THR A 125 -1.26 4.38 17.20
C THR A 125 -2.00 4.82 18.45
N HIS A 126 -2.04 3.95 19.45
CA HIS A 126 -2.59 4.32 20.74
C HIS A 126 -1.61 5.21 21.49
N CYS A 127 -2.03 6.41 21.85
CA CYS A 127 -1.25 7.37 22.63
C CYS A 127 -2.03 7.80 23.87
N GLN A 128 -1.29 8.19 24.91
CA GLN A 128 -1.88 8.82 26.08
C GLN A 128 -1.66 10.32 25.98
N MET A 129 -2.75 11.08 26.08
CA MET A 129 -2.73 12.53 26.06
C MET A 129 -3.13 13.05 27.44
N GLN A 130 -2.29 13.91 28.03
CA GLN A 130 -2.64 14.61 29.25
C GLN A 130 -3.42 15.87 28.89
N TRP A 131 -4.68 15.95 29.33
CA TRP A 131 -5.55 17.09 29.14
C TRP A 131 -6.10 17.57 30.47
N GLN A 132 -5.67 18.75 30.92
CA GLN A 132 -6.15 19.42 32.14
C GLN A 132 -6.20 18.54 33.41
N GLY A 133 -5.18 17.67 33.59
CA GLY A 133 -5.07 16.77 34.74
C GLY A 133 -5.68 15.38 34.54
N THR A 134 -6.38 15.14 33.43
CA THR A 134 -6.91 13.82 33.06
C THR A 134 -6.03 13.18 31.98
N THR A 135 -5.78 11.87 32.10
CA THR A 135 -5.07 11.10 31.06
C THR A 135 -6.08 10.46 30.13
N LEU A 136 -6.17 10.96 28.90
CA LEU A 136 -7.06 10.46 27.86
C LEU A 136 -6.35 9.39 27.01
N SER A 137 -7.08 8.33 26.69
CA SER A 137 -6.65 7.32 25.73
C SER A 137 -7.04 7.77 24.33
N THR A 138 -6.05 8.22 23.55
CA THR A 138 -6.27 8.74 22.20
C THR A 138 -5.67 7.82 21.15
N LEU A 139 -6.18 7.93 19.93
CA LEU A 139 -5.72 7.16 18.78
C LEU A 139 -5.24 8.14 17.72
N GLN A 140 -3.94 8.14 17.47
CA GLN A 140 -3.34 8.97 16.44
C GLN A 140 -3.40 8.23 15.11
N TRP A 141 -4.02 8.83 14.11
CA TRP A 141 -4.16 8.24 12.79
C TRP A 141 -4.15 9.33 11.71
N ARG A 142 -3.25 9.20 10.72
CA ARG A 142 -3.12 10.14 9.59
C ARG A 142 -2.91 11.62 9.96
N GLY A 143 -2.25 11.86 11.09
CA GLY A 143 -2.02 13.22 11.61
C GLY A 143 -3.16 13.78 12.46
N ASP A 144 -4.31 13.09 12.54
CA ASP A 144 -5.44 13.45 13.39
C ASP A 144 -5.42 12.67 14.70
N ILE A 145 -5.91 13.30 15.77
CA ILE A 145 -6.09 12.67 17.08
C ILE A 145 -7.57 12.33 17.24
N TRP A 146 -7.82 11.03 17.35
CA TRP A 146 -9.14 10.47 17.59
C TRP A 146 -9.32 10.22 19.09
N VAL A 147 -10.41 10.73 19.64
CA VAL A 147 -10.80 10.50 21.03
C VAL A 147 -12.05 9.63 21.04
N LYS A 148 -12.13 8.69 21.98
CA LYS A 148 -13.34 7.88 22.15
C LYS A 148 -14.50 8.80 22.50
N LEU A 149 -15.64 8.66 21.82
CA LEU A 149 -16.82 9.51 22.02
C LEU A 149 -17.30 9.54 23.49
N ARG A 150 -17.11 8.44 24.23
CA ARG A 150 -17.41 8.34 25.68
C ARG A 150 -16.57 9.26 26.57
N ASP A 151 -15.37 9.65 26.14
CA ASP A 151 -14.47 10.53 26.91
C ASP A 151 -14.76 12.01 26.58
N MET A 152 -15.61 12.27 25.58
CA MET A 152 -15.99 13.61 25.10
C MET A 152 -16.78 14.46 26.12
N PRO A 153 -17.67 13.91 26.97
CA PRO A 153 -18.34 14.67 28.02
C PRO A 153 -17.36 15.31 29.01
N GLU A 154 -16.29 14.62 29.41
CA GLU A 154 -15.27 15.16 30.31
C GLU A 154 -14.50 16.32 29.62
N ILE A 155 -14.20 16.18 28.34
CA ILE A 155 -13.49 17.19 27.54
C ILE A 155 -14.32 18.47 27.35
N VAL A 156 -15.63 18.32 27.10
CA VAL A 156 -16.55 19.45 26.90
C VAL A 156 -16.94 20.10 28.23
N GLN A 157 -17.18 19.34 29.29
CA GLN A 157 -17.59 19.89 30.59
C GLN A 157 -16.52 20.82 31.18
N VAL A 158 -15.24 20.51 30.97
CA VAL A 158 -14.12 21.36 31.40
C VAL A 158 -14.13 22.74 30.71
N GLN A 159 -14.69 22.88 29.51
CA GLN A 159 -14.85 24.19 28.85
C GLN A 159 -16.04 25.00 29.39
N THR A 160 -17.01 24.37 30.06
CA THR A 160 -18.27 25.02 30.44
C THR A 160 -18.22 25.83 31.74
N THR A 161 -17.07 25.87 32.42
CA THR A 161 -16.89 26.72 33.62
C THR A 161 -16.62 28.20 33.27
N GLY A 162 -16.49 28.54 31.98
CA GLY A 162 -16.42 29.93 31.49
C GLY A 162 -17.57 30.28 30.55
N LYS A 163 -18.65 30.84 31.11
CA LYS A 163 -19.71 31.58 30.41
C LYS A 163 -20.63 30.75 29.50
N LYS A 164 -21.80 30.38 30.04
CA LYS A 164 -22.97 29.93 29.28
C LYS A 164 -23.31 30.96 28.20
N ASP A 165 -23.13 30.63 26.93
CA ASP A 165 -24.03 31.08 25.86
C ASP A 165 -23.83 30.33 24.53
N GLY A 166 -24.93 29.76 24.02
CA GLY A 166 -25.19 29.80 22.58
C GLY A 166 -24.78 28.63 21.67
N TRP A 167 -24.25 27.51 22.17
CA TRP A 167 -23.84 26.42 21.25
C TRP A 167 -25.01 25.77 20.50
N LEU A 168 -26.18 25.62 21.16
CA LEU A 168 -27.40 25.11 20.53
C LEU A 168 -27.99 26.03 19.43
N LYS A 169 -27.61 27.31 19.38
CA LYS A 169 -28.04 28.23 18.31
C LYS A 169 -27.21 28.09 17.03
N ARG A 170 -25.96 27.61 17.11
CA ARG A 170 -25.07 27.47 15.94
C ARG A 170 -25.35 26.23 15.09
N LEU A 171 -25.90 25.16 15.68
CA LEU A 171 -26.27 23.96 14.92
C LEU A 171 -27.49 24.16 13.99
N LYS A 172 -28.36 25.15 14.25
CA LYS A 172 -29.51 25.46 13.38
C LYS A 172 -29.14 26.27 12.13
N LEU A 173 -27.92 26.83 12.03
CA LEU A 173 -27.50 27.65 10.89
C LEU A 173 -26.77 26.88 9.78
N LEU A 174 -26.44 25.60 9.99
CA LEU A 174 -25.76 24.76 8.99
C LEU A 174 -26.72 23.89 8.16
N GLY A 175 -28.02 23.91 8.45
CA GLY A 175 -29.05 23.07 7.77
C GLY A 175 -29.82 23.76 6.63
N LYS A 176 -29.47 24.98 6.20
CA LYS A 176 -30.14 25.67 5.11
C LYS A 176 -29.14 26.28 4.13
N ARG A 177 -28.52 25.45 3.30
CA ARG A 177 -27.94 25.85 1.99
C ARG A 177 -27.50 24.61 1.19
N ALA A 178 -28.46 24.00 0.51
CA ALA A 178 -28.28 23.21 -0.70
C ALA A 178 -29.67 23.07 -1.37
N ALA A 179 -30.00 24.06 -2.19
CA ALA A 179 -30.87 23.93 -3.36
C ALA A 179 -30.07 24.53 -4.51
#